data_AF-A0A927M1C5-F1
#
_entry.id   AF-A0A927M1C5-F1
#
_cell.length_a   1.000
_cell.length_b   1.000
_cell.length_c   1.000
_cell.angle_alpha   90.00
_cell.angle_beta   90.00
_cell.angle_gamma   90.00
#
_symmetry.space_group_name_H-M   'P 1'
#
loop_
_entity.id
_entity.type
_entity.pdbx_description
1 polymer ?
#
loop_
_entity_poly.entity_id
_entity_poly.type
_entity_poly.pdbx_seq_one_letter_code
_entity_poly.pdbx_strand_id
1 'polypeptide(L)'
;MPLVIGGIGQEMCRTIIRAGVDLSVGQHIGWRVTDGAERRSLATLSRELHSCHSDGRNFDLPESVQDVFGLRFDIADTAYPLAILYLWILGSLDDQIGPARERNAANALVWQLSRLAPDLPYREFQELRRALDRAAGVDVET
;
A
#
# COMPACT_ATOMS: atom_id res chain seq x y z
N MET A 1 -2.44 10.16 18.69
CA MET A 1 -2.70 8.79 19.20
C MET A 1 -2.80 7.86 18.02
N PRO A 2 -2.01 6.77 17.91
CA PRO A 2 -2.24 5.80 16.85
C PRO A 2 -3.53 5.05 17.21
N LEU A 3 -4.51 5.13 16.33
CA LEU A 3 -5.74 4.36 16.43
C LEU A 3 -5.37 2.89 16.20
N VAL A 4 -5.31 2.09 17.27
CA VAL A 4 -5.02 0.66 17.16
C VAL A 4 -6.27 -0.04 16.63
N ILE A 5 -6.33 -0.24 15.32
CA ILE A 5 -7.28 -1.19 14.72
C ILE A 5 -6.51 -2.50 14.53
N GLY A 6 -6.59 -3.38 15.52
CA GLY A 6 -6.20 -4.78 15.33
C GLY A 6 -7.32 -5.50 14.60
N GLY A 7 -7.02 -6.21 13.50
CA GLY A 7 -8.05 -6.99 12.80
C GLY A 7 -7.76 -7.49 11.39
N ILE A 8 -6.55 -7.34 10.84
CA ILE A 8 -6.21 -7.99 9.57
C ILE A 8 -5.59 -9.36 9.85
N GLY A 9 -6.33 -10.42 9.53
CA GLY A 9 -5.91 -11.79 9.78
C GLY A 9 -4.70 -12.23 8.95
N GLN A 10 -4.06 -13.28 9.41
CA GLN A 10 -2.89 -13.91 8.77
C GLN A 10 -3.08 -14.20 7.28
N GLU A 11 -4.28 -14.55 6.84
CA GLU A 11 -4.54 -14.90 5.44
C GLU A 11 -4.55 -13.67 4.52
N MET A 12 -5.20 -12.56 4.93
CA MET A 12 -5.07 -11.27 4.23
C MET A 12 -3.61 -10.79 4.18
N CYS A 13 -2.86 -10.98 5.28
CA CYS A 13 -1.43 -10.65 5.31
C CYS A 13 -0.65 -11.42 4.24
N ARG A 14 -0.92 -12.72 4.07
CA ARG A 14 -0.32 -13.55 3.02
C ARG A 14 -0.72 -13.09 1.62
N THR A 15 -1.99 -12.73 1.39
CA THR A 15 -2.45 -12.19 0.11
C THR A 15 -1.69 -10.92 -0.26
N ILE A 16 -1.54 -9.98 0.69
CA ILE A 16 -0.79 -8.74 0.49
C ILE A 16 0.68 -9.04 0.16
N ILE A 17 1.33 -9.91 0.93
CA ILE A 17 2.72 -10.31 0.69
C ILE A 17 2.87 -10.92 -0.70
N ARG A 18 2.03 -11.90 -1.05
CA ARG A 18 2.05 -12.54 -2.36
C ARG A 18 1.86 -11.54 -3.48
N ALA A 19 0.85 -10.68 -3.38
CA ALA A 19 0.58 -9.66 -4.39
C ALA A 19 1.77 -8.71 -4.57
N GLY A 20 2.39 -8.26 -3.48
CA GLY A 20 3.56 -7.38 -3.53
C GLY A 20 4.78 -8.05 -4.16
N VAL A 21 5.01 -9.33 -3.85
CA VAL A 21 6.07 -10.15 -4.47
C VAL A 21 5.81 -10.36 -5.95
N ASP A 22 4.59 -10.77 -6.33
CA ASP A 22 4.19 -11.00 -7.72
C ASP A 22 4.33 -9.71 -8.56
N LEU A 23 3.94 -8.56 -7.99
CA LEU A 23 4.17 -7.25 -8.61
C LEU A 23 5.65 -6.96 -8.78
N SER A 24 6.46 -7.18 -7.74
CA SER A 24 7.91 -6.91 -7.77
C SER A 24 8.59 -7.72 -8.86
N VAL A 25 8.25 -9.01 -8.99
CA VAL A 25 8.76 -9.89 -10.04
C VAL A 25 8.26 -9.46 -11.41
N GLY A 26 6.96 -9.27 -11.58
CA GLY A 26 6.34 -8.96 -12.87
C GLY A 26 6.72 -7.60 -13.44
N GLN A 27 7.10 -6.65 -12.59
CA GLN A 27 7.54 -5.31 -12.99
C GLN A 27 9.06 -5.14 -12.85
N HIS A 28 9.83 -6.19 -12.56
CA HIS A 28 11.28 -6.09 -12.33
C HIS A 28 11.66 -5.00 -11.31
N ILE A 29 10.85 -4.83 -10.28
CA ILE A 29 11.09 -3.85 -9.21
C ILE A 29 11.91 -4.55 -8.12
N GLY A 30 13.20 -4.25 -8.08
CA GLY A 30 13.99 -4.48 -6.88
C GLY A 30 13.64 -3.41 -5.84
N TRP A 31 13.42 -3.79 -4.58
CA TRP A 31 13.21 -2.83 -3.50
C TRP A 31 13.89 -3.29 -2.23
N ARG A 32 14.25 -2.33 -1.38
CA ARG A 32 14.81 -2.59 -0.06
C ARG A 32 14.23 -1.59 0.94
N VAL A 33 14.13 -2.06 2.18
CA VAL A 33 13.77 -1.20 3.30
C VAL A 33 15.04 -0.47 3.76
N THR A 34 14.95 0.84 3.89
CA THR A 34 16.08 1.68 4.32
C THR A 34 15.69 2.53 5.52
N ASP A 35 16.62 2.62 6.46
CA ASP A 35 16.51 3.47 7.62
C ASP A 35 16.95 4.90 7.26
N GLY A 36 16.17 5.90 7.65
CA GLY A 36 16.59 7.30 7.57
C GLY A 36 16.10 8.18 6.40
N ALA A 37 14.95 7.92 5.79
CA ALA A 37 14.36 8.95 4.92
C ALA A 37 13.49 9.91 5.71
N GLU A 38 13.62 11.21 5.41
CA GLU A 38 12.60 12.21 5.73
C GLU A 38 11.21 11.69 5.33
N ARG A 39 10.17 12.09 6.08
CA ARG A 39 8.78 11.75 5.74
C ARG A 39 8.48 12.27 4.34
N ARG A 40 8.54 11.37 3.36
CA ARG A 40 8.19 11.64 1.96
C ARG A 40 6.70 11.40 1.75
N SER A 41 6.07 12.26 0.96
CA SER A 41 4.67 12.06 0.58
C SER A 41 4.51 10.78 -0.25
N LEU A 42 3.34 10.14 -0.19
CA LEU A 42 3.01 8.98 -1.02
C LEU A 42 3.15 9.28 -2.52
N ALA A 43 2.81 10.49 -2.94
CA ALA A 43 2.98 10.94 -4.33
C ALA A 43 4.47 11.00 -4.74
N THR A 44 5.36 11.45 -3.85
CA THR A 44 6.81 11.46 -4.10
C THR A 44 7.35 10.04 -4.23
N LEU A 45 7.03 9.16 -3.28
CA LEU A 45 7.46 7.76 -3.30
C LEU A 45 6.94 7.00 -4.53
N SER A 46 5.70 7.29 -4.95
CA SER A 46 5.10 6.67 -6.14
C SER A 46 5.84 7.08 -7.43
N ARG A 47 6.19 8.37 -7.55
CA ARG A 47 6.96 8.88 -8.70
C ARG A 47 8.37 8.28 -8.74
N GLU A 48 9.03 8.21 -7.59
CA GLU A 48 10.35 7.60 -7.45
C GLU A 48 10.32 6.11 -7.82
N LEU A 49 9.32 5.36 -7.35
CA LEU A 49 9.12 3.96 -7.70
C LEU A 49 9.00 3.77 -9.22
N HIS A 50 8.22 4.62 -9.89
CA HIS A 50 8.03 4.54 -11.34
C HIS A 50 9.33 4.88 -12.10
N SER A 51 10.11 5.87 -11.62
CA SER A 51 11.43 6.18 -12.18
C SER A 51 12.46 5.07 -11.93
N CYS A 52 12.44 4.43 -10.76
CA CYS A 52 13.32 3.28 -10.47
C CYS A 52 13.01 2.10 -11.39
N HIS A 53 11.72 1.86 -11.65
CA HIS A 53 11.26 0.84 -12.58
C HIS A 53 11.77 1.10 -14.01
N SER A 54 11.64 2.32 -14.53
CA SER A 54 12.14 2.66 -15.88
C SER A 54 13.65 2.50 -16.03
N ASP A 55 14.39 2.76 -14.95
CA ASP A 55 15.85 2.79 -14.95
C ASP A 55 16.48 1.47 -14.48
N GLY A 56 15.68 0.46 -14.12
CA GLY A 56 16.15 -0.83 -13.59
C GLY A 56 16.90 -0.71 -12.24
N ARG A 57 16.62 0.33 -11.46
CA ARG A 57 17.27 0.58 -10.16
C ARG A 57 16.44 0.03 -9.01
N ASN A 58 17.11 -0.29 -7.90
CA ASN A 58 16.42 -0.62 -6.66
C ASN A 58 15.67 0.60 -6.11
N PHE A 59 14.44 0.37 -5.66
CA PHE A 59 13.62 1.36 -4.97
C PHE A 59 13.87 1.30 -3.45
N ASP A 60 14.21 2.44 -2.87
CA ASP A 60 14.49 2.57 -1.44
C ASP A 60 13.21 2.98 -0.70
N LEU A 61 12.56 1.99 -0.08
CA LEU A 61 11.35 2.16 0.70
C LEU A 61 11.72 2.55 2.15
N PRO A 62 11.23 3.67 2.67
CA PRO A 62 11.54 4.06 4.05
C PRO A 62 10.74 3.25 5.07
N GLU A 63 11.36 2.91 6.21
CA GLU A 63 10.69 2.21 7.32
C GLU A 63 9.44 2.94 7.83
N SER A 64 9.44 4.27 7.78
CA SER A 64 8.31 5.10 8.19
C SER A 64 7.01 4.81 7.43
N VAL A 65 7.05 4.04 6.33
CA VAL A 65 5.84 3.64 5.61
C VAL A 65 4.95 2.70 6.43
N GLN A 66 5.50 2.02 7.43
CA GLN A 66 4.70 1.23 8.37
C GLN A 66 3.67 2.09 9.11
N ASP A 67 4.03 3.34 9.43
CA ASP A 67 3.16 4.27 10.13
C ASP A 67 2.08 4.86 9.23
N VAL A 68 2.30 4.88 7.90
CA VAL A 68 1.42 5.56 6.95
C VAL A 68 0.01 4.97 6.93
N PHE A 69 -0.09 3.64 7.04
CA PHE A 69 -1.39 2.98 7.04
C PHE A 69 -2.01 2.90 8.44
N GLY A 70 -1.24 3.17 9.50
CA GLY A 70 -1.70 3.04 10.89
C GLY A 70 -2.28 1.66 11.21
N LEU A 71 -1.83 0.61 10.52
CA LEU A 71 -2.30 -0.76 10.65
C LEU A 71 -1.30 -1.62 11.42
N ARG A 72 -1.81 -2.56 12.21
CA ARG A 72 -1.02 -3.65 12.78
C ARG A 72 -1.41 -4.95 12.09
N PHE A 73 -0.42 -5.65 11.57
CA PHE A 73 -0.59 -6.92 10.88
C PHE A 73 -0.13 -8.07 11.76
N ASP A 74 -0.75 -9.23 11.59
CA ASP A 74 -0.32 -10.48 12.23
C ASP A 74 1.08 -10.90 11.77
N ILE A 75 1.49 -10.47 10.57
CA ILE A 75 2.84 -10.63 10.05
C ILE A 75 3.50 -9.25 10.00
N ALA A 76 4.56 -9.05 10.80
CA ALA A 76 5.15 -7.74 11.05
C ALA A 76 5.50 -6.94 9.78
N ASP A 77 6.01 -7.62 8.75
CA ASP A 77 6.52 -6.98 7.54
C ASP A 77 5.48 -6.81 6.42
N THR A 78 4.20 -7.13 6.65
CA THR A 78 3.13 -7.01 5.64
C THR A 78 2.91 -5.59 5.15
N ALA A 79 3.24 -4.58 5.95
CA ALA A 79 3.09 -3.18 5.59
C ALA A 79 3.97 -2.78 4.38
N TYR A 80 5.12 -3.41 4.19
CA TYR A 80 6.02 -3.09 3.07
C TYR A 80 5.49 -3.52 1.70
N PRO A 81 5.10 -4.78 1.45
CA PRO A 81 4.47 -5.16 0.20
C PRO A 81 3.15 -4.41 -0.04
N LEU A 82 2.39 -4.08 1.02
CA LEU A 82 1.21 -3.22 0.90
C LEU A 82 1.58 -1.84 0.35
N ALA A 83 2.63 -1.22 0.90
CA ALA A 83 3.12 0.07 0.44
C ALA A 83 3.53 0.02 -1.03
N ILE A 84 4.28 -1.01 -1.45
CA ILE A 84 4.70 -1.18 -2.84
C ILE A 84 3.48 -1.27 -3.78
N LEU A 85 2.49 -2.10 -3.45
CA LEU A 85 1.26 -2.21 -4.23
C LEU A 85 0.53 -0.87 -4.32
N TYR A 86 0.36 -0.19 -3.20
CA TYR A 86 -0.36 1.07 -3.12
C TYR A 86 0.34 2.16 -3.95
N LEU A 87 1.66 2.29 -3.82
CA LEU A 87 2.47 3.26 -4.56
C LEU A 87 2.47 2.99 -6.07
N TRP A 88 2.48 1.72 -6.48
CA TRP A 88 2.39 1.33 -7.88
C TRP A 88 1.03 1.68 -8.49
N ILE A 89 -0.05 1.36 -7.79
CA ILE A 89 -1.42 1.70 -8.21
C ILE A 89 -1.59 3.22 -8.28
N LEU A 90 -1.10 3.95 -7.27
CA LEU A 90 -1.06 5.42 -7.32
C LEU A 90 -0.38 5.91 -8.59
N GLY A 91 0.77 5.33 -8.95
CA GLY A 91 1.52 5.69 -10.16
C GLY A 91 0.74 5.42 -11.44
N SER A 92 -0.04 4.34 -11.45
CA SER A 92 -0.84 3.91 -12.61
C SER A 92 -2.09 4.76 -12.87
N LEU A 93 -2.51 5.61 -11.92
CA LEU A 93 -3.71 6.46 -12.01
C LEU A 93 -3.41 7.87 -12.55
N ASP A 94 -2.55 7.96 -13.56
CA ASP A 94 -1.82 9.18 -13.97
C ASP A 94 -2.69 10.43 -14.26
N ASP A 95 -3.97 10.25 -14.59
CA ASP A 95 -4.89 11.34 -14.96
C ASP A 95 -5.56 12.07 -13.79
N GLN A 96 -5.32 11.66 -12.54
CA GLN A 96 -6.03 12.20 -11.38
C GLN A 96 -5.13 13.04 -10.49
N ILE A 97 -5.56 14.28 -10.21
CA ILE A 97 -4.86 15.19 -9.30
C ILE A 97 -5.57 15.21 -7.95
N GLY A 98 -4.80 15.07 -6.87
CA GLY A 98 -5.28 15.29 -5.49
C GLY A 98 -6.01 14.09 -4.86
N PRO A 99 -6.83 14.30 -3.81
CA PRO A 99 -7.42 13.24 -2.98
C PRO A 99 -8.24 12.19 -3.74
N ALA A 100 -8.78 12.55 -4.90
CA ALA A 100 -9.47 11.61 -5.79
C ALA A 100 -8.55 10.47 -6.25
N ARG A 101 -7.28 10.76 -6.54
CA ARG A 101 -6.25 9.78 -6.92
C ARG A 101 -6.01 8.76 -5.81
N GLU A 102 -5.83 9.24 -4.59
CA GLU A 102 -5.51 8.39 -3.43
C GLU A 102 -6.70 7.49 -3.05
N ARG A 103 -7.92 8.03 -3.09
CA ARG A 103 -9.16 7.25 -2.90
C ARG A 103 -9.33 6.20 -4.01
N ASN A 104 -9.06 6.57 -5.26
CA ASN A 104 -9.15 5.62 -6.37
C ASN A 104 -8.07 4.55 -6.30
N ALA A 105 -6.88 4.88 -5.80
CA ALA A 105 -5.84 3.88 -5.53
C ALA A 105 -6.24 2.92 -4.40
N ALA A 106 -6.83 3.43 -3.31
CA ALA A 106 -7.35 2.59 -2.24
C ALA A 106 -8.43 1.63 -2.74
N ASN A 107 -9.37 2.13 -3.53
CA ASN A 107 -10.42 1.31 -4.16
C ASN A 107 -9.83 0.25 -5.10
N ALA A 108 -8.90 0.64 -5.97
CA ALA A 108 -8.26 -0.27 -6.90
C ALA A 108 -7.44 -1.34 -6.18
N LEU A 109 -6.72 -0.99 -5.11
CA LEU A 109 -5.96 -1.94 -4.29
C LEU A 109 -6.89 -2.96 -3.63
N VAL A 110 -7.95 -2.50 -2.96
CA VAL A 110 -8.91 -3.39 -2.30
C VAL A 110 -9.59 -4.31 -3.32
N TRP A 111 -9.95 -3.78 -4.50
CA TRP A 111 -10.51 -4.58 -5.58
C TRP A 111 -9.53 -5.64 -6.09
N GLN A 112 -8.26 -5.29 -6.33
CA GLN A 112 -7.22 -6.25 -6.74
C GLN A 112 -7.05 -7.36 -5.70
N LEU A 113 -6.93 -7.00 -4.42
CA LEU A 113 -6.78 -7.97 -3.34
C LEU A 113 -8.02 -8.87 -3.21
N SER A 114 -9.24 -8.34 -3.40
CA SER A 114 -10.47 -9.16 -3.39
C SER A 114 -10.53 -10.20 -4.51
N ARG A 115 -9.85 -9.94 -5.63
CA ARG A 115 -9.73 -10.92 -6.71
C ARG A 115 -8.71 -11.99 -6.43
N LEU A 116 -7.66 -11.67 -5.68
CA LEU A 116 -6.60 -12.60 -5.30
C LEU A 116 -7.00 -13.51 -4.14
N ALA A 117 -8.03 -13.14 -3.39
CA ALA A 117 -8.51 -13.88 -2.23
C ALA A 117 -10.04 -13.83 -2.13
N PRO A 118 -10.76 -14.53 -3.03
CA PRO A 118 -12.22 -14.48 -3.09
C PRO A 118 -12.91 -15.04 -1.84
N ASP A 119 -12.22 -15.89 -1.07
CA ASP A 119 -12.75 -16.55 0.13
C ASP A 119 -12.50 -15.77 1.42
N LEU A 120 -11.80 -14.64 1.37
CA LEU A 120 -11.52 -13.83 2.56
C LEU A 120 -12.79 -13.12 3.07
N PRO A 121 -12.98 -13.02 4.39
CA PRO A 121 -14.11 -12.30 4.95
C PRO A 121 -14.14 -10.84 4.47
N TYR A 122 -15.31 -10.41 3.98
CA TYR A 122 -15.54 -9.01 3.55
C TYR A 122 -15.14 -7.96 4.60
N ARG A 123 -15.20 -8.33 5.88
CA ARG A 123 -14.77 -7.50 7.01
C ARG A 123 -13.31 -7.05 6.89
N GLU A 124 -12.38 -7.94 6.52
CA GLU A 124 -10.96 -7.60 6.46
C GLU A 124 -10.68 -6.60 5.33
N PHE A 125 -11.34 -6.75 4.18
CA PHE A 125 -11.28 -5.77 3.08
C PHE A 125 -11.83 -4.40 3.49
N GLN A 126 -12.88 -4.37 4.31
CA GLN A 126 -13.45 -3.13 4.83
C GLN A 126 -12.52 -2.43 5.83
N GLU A 127 -11.89 -3.18 6.73
CA GLU A 127 -10.92 -2.62 7.68
C GLU A 127 -9.69 -2.05 6.97
N LEU A 128 -9.16 -2.78 5.97
CA LEU A 128 -8.09 -2.29 5.10
C LEU A 128 -8.50 -1.01 4.36
N ARG A 129 -9.69 -0.99 3.74
CA ARG A 129 -10.19 0.17 3.00
C ARG A 129 -10.28 1.41 3.89
N ARG A 130 -10.86 1.29 5.08
CA ARG A 130 -10.99 2.41 6.02
C ARG A 130 -9.63 2.96 6.45
N ALA A 131 -8.62 2.10 6.59
CA ALA A 131 -7.26 2.54 6.92
C ALA A 131 -6.62 3.32 5.77
N LEU A 132 -6.78 2.83 4.54
CA LEU A 132 -6.30 3.52 3.34
C LEU A 132 -6.99 4.88 3.15
N ASP A 133 -8.31 4.95 3.38
CA ASP A 133 -9.06 6.21 3.29
C ASP A 133 -8.57 7.23 4.34
N ARG A 134 -8.29 6.80 5.58
CA ARG A 134 -7.69 7.67 6.62
C ARG A 134 -6.28 8.13 6.24
N ALA A 135 -5.46 7.24 5.69
CA ALA A 135 -4.10 7.57 5.27
C ALA A 135 -4.09 8.58 4.10
N ALA A 136 -5.10 8.54 3.24
CA ALA A 136 -5.32 9.47 2.14
C ALA A 136 -5.91 10.83 2.58
N GLY A 137 -6.04 11.09 3.88
CA GLY A 137 -6.62 12.32 4.40
C GLY A 137 -8.11 12.51 4.06
N VAL A 138 -8.80 11.42 3.70
CA VAL A 138 -10.26 11.44 3.50
C VAL A 138 -10.90 11.24 4.87
N ASP A 139 -11.16 12.34 5.58
CA ASP A 139 -12.06 12.30 6.73
C ASP A 139 -13.42 11.79 6.22
N VAL A 140 -13.78 10.60 6.67
CA VAL A 140 -15.12 10.04 6.48
C VAL A 140 -16.01 10.80 7.47
N GLU A 141 -16.54 11.96 7.06
CA GLU A 141 -17.69 12.55 7.73
C GLU A 141 -18.84 11.53 7.67
N THR A 142 -19.09 10.93 8.83
CA THR A 142 -20.27 10.12 9.17
C THR A 142 -21.54 10.95 9.21
#